data_AF-A0A5N6TS63-F1
#
_entry.id   AF-A0A5N6TS63-F1
#
_cell.length_a   1.000
_cell.length_b   1.000
_cell.length_c   1.000
_cell.angle_alpha   90.00
_cell.angle_beta   90.00
_cell.angle_gamma   90.00
#
_symmetry.space_group_name_H-M   'P 1'
#
loop_
_entity.id
_entity.type
_entity.pdbx_description
1 polymer ?
#
loop_
_entity_poly.entity_id
_entity_poly.type
_entity_poly.pdbx_seq_one_letter_code
_entity_poly.pdbx_strand_id
1 'polypeptide(L)'
;MSSDTPQPDSNPLLRASNPLVSDLEQEVLDEYARLLGNVNKLSDKLADLSGDPASLTLDGLRLLERKTATVCTLLKASVYSIVLQQQIFNESEEQQQQQQMEQDPMGYQDGYEYQEGDVSFDGRYD
;
A
#
# COMPACT_ATOMS: atom_id res chain seq x y z
N MET A 1 33.38 34.00 -8.50
CA MET A 1 33.89 33.18 -9.62
C MET A 1 33.00 33.49 -10.80
N SER A 2 33.44 34.41 -11.66
CA SER A 2 32.64 34.95 -12.76
C SER A 2 32.58 33.93 -13.90
N SER A 3 31.39 33.45 -14.22
CA SER A 3 31.11 32.60 -15.38
C SER A 3 31.15 33.45 -16.64
N ASP A 4 32.28 33.40 -17.34
CA ASP A 4 32.49 33.97 -18.66
C ASP A 4 31.70 33.15 -19.69
N THR A 5 30.47 33.58 -19.98
CA THR A 5 29.69 33.10 -21.12
C THR A 5 30.43 33.47 -22.41
N PRO A 6 30.81 32.50 -23.27
CA PRO A 6 31.51 32.83 -24.51
C PRO A 6 30.54 33.55 -25.44
N GLN A 7 30.76 34.83 -25.66
CA GLN A 7 30.00 35.64 -26.62
C GLN A 7 30.08 35.00 -28.02
N PRO A 8 28.94 34.84 -28.72
CA PRO A 8 28.88 34.30 -30.09
C PRO A 8 29.65 35.16 -31.11
N ASP A 9 29.98 36.40 -30.76
CA ASP A 9 30.68 37.36 -31.63
C ASP A 9 32.21 37.17 -31.68
N SER A 10 32.76 36.26 -30.85
CA SER A 10 34.21 36.06 -30.76
C SER A 10 34.78 35.20 -31.89
N ASN A 11 33.93 34.54 -32.69
CA ASN A 11 34.39 33.69 -33.77
C ASN A 11 34.52 34.49 -35.07
N PRO A 12 35.74 34.79 -35.56
CA PRO A 12 35.95 35.64 -36.74
C PRO A 12 35.38 35.05 -38.04
N LEU A 13 35.03 33.76 -38.03
CA LEU A 13 34.40 33.03 -39.14
C LEU A 13 32.87 33.18 -39.17
N LEU A 14 32.24 33.68 -38.12
CA LEU A 14 30.79 33.92 -38.04
C LEU A 14 30.40 35.37 -38.38
N ARG A 15 31.35 36.19 -38.82
CA ARG A 15 31.06 37.53 -39.32
C ARG A 15 30.50 37.42 -40.73
N ALA A 16 29.35 38.04 -40.98
CA ALA A 16 28.57 38.03 -42.24
C ALA A 16 29.30 38.46 -43.53
N SER A 17 30.62 38.72 -43.48
CA SER A 17 31.45 39.08 -44.62
C SER A 17 32.91 38.74 -44.32
N ASN A 18 33.21 37.46 -44.13
CA ASN A 18 34.59 37.01 -44.09
C ASN A 18 35.09 36.73 -45.52
N PRO A 19 36.11 37.46 -46.03
CA PRO A 19 36.62 37.27 -47.40
C PRO A 19 37.28 35.90 -47.63
N LEU A 20 37.46 35.10 -46.58
CA LEU A 20 38.03 33.75 -46.61
C LEU A 20 36.95 32.64 -46.65
N VAL A 21 35.67 32.99 -46.64
CA VAL A 21 34.54 32.05 -46.54
C VAL A 21 33.57 32.31 -47.70
N SER A 22 33.18 31.27 -48.42
CA SER A 22 32.19 31.37 -49.50
C SER A 22 30.79 31.71 -48.94
N ASP A 23 29.93 32.39 -49.71
CA ASP A 23 28.55 32.72 -49.30
C ASP A 23 27.77 31.49 -48.78
N LEU A 24 27.95 30.32 -49.41
CA LEU A 24 27.33 29.06 -48.98
C LEU A 24 27.89 28.56 -47.65
N GLU A 25 29.20 28.71 -47.43
CA GLU A 25 29.84 28.27 -46.19
C GLU A 25 29.41 29.15 -45.01
N GLN A 26 29.21 30.45 -45.23
CA GLN A 26 28.69 31.37 -44.22
C GLN A 26 27.25 31.02 -43.83
N GLU A 27 26.38 30.72 -44.80
CA GLU A 27 25.00 30.28 -44.55
C GLU A 27 24.96 28.98 -43.73
N VAL A 28 25.81 28.01 -44.09
CA VAL A 28 25.93 26.74 -43.38
C VAL A 28 26.44 26.95 -41.95
N LEU A 29 27.45 27.80 -41.74
CA LEU A 29 27.97 28.13 -40.41
C LEU A 29 26.93 28.82 -39.52
N ASP A 30 26.15 29.74 -40.08
CA ASP A 30 25.07 30.42 -39.36
C ASP A 30 23.97 29.44 -38.94
N GLU A 31 23.60 28.49 -39.80
CA GLU A 31 22.66 27.42 -39.46
C GLU A 31 23.22 26.45 -38.42
N TYR A 32 24.52 26.10 -38.46
CA TYR A 32 25.14 25.30 -37.41
C TYR A 32 25.20 26.05 -36.07
N ALA A 33 25.50 27.35 -36.06
CA ALA A 33 25.48 28.17 -34.86
C ALA A 33 24.07 28.23 -34.25
N ARG A 34 23.05 28.37 -35.10
CA ARG A 34 21.65 28.34 -34.70
C ARG A 34 21.24 26.96 -34.17
N LEU A 35 21.64 25.89 -34.85
CA LEU A 35 21.38 24.50 -34.43
C LEU A 35 22.02 24.22 -33.08
N LEU A 36 23.28 24.61 -32.88
CA LEU A 36 23.98 24.46 -31.61
C LEU A 36 23.24 25.21 -30.49
N GLY A 37 22.81 26.46 -30.75
CA GLY A 37 21.99 27.22 -29.81
C GLY A 37 20.66 26.54 -29.49
N ASN A 38 20.02 25.92 -30.48
CA ASN A 38 18.78 25.18 -30.28
C ASN A 38 18.98 23.88 -29.48
N VAL A 39 20.07 23.15 -29.76
CA VAL A 39 20.43 21.91 -29.05
C VAL A 39 20.77 22.20 -27.59
N ASN A 40 21.53 23.27 -27.32
CA ASN A 40 21.81 23.69 -25.94
C ASN A 40 20.52 24.05 -25.19
N LYS A 41 19.63 24.86 -25.81
CA LYS A 41 18.31 25.18 -25.22
C LYS A 41 17.45 23.94 -24.98
N LEU A 42 17.51 22.96 -25.86
CA LEU A 42 16.78 21.70 -25.73
C LEU A 42 17.35 20.87 -24.59
N SER A 43 18.69 20.77 -24.49
CA SER A 43 19.39 20.09 -23.41
C SER A 43 19.06 20.69 -22.05
N ASP A 44 19.09 22.01 -21.92
CA ASP A 44 18.75 22.71 -20.67
C ASP A 44 17.30 22.42 -20.26
N LYS A 45 16.35 22.50 -21.21
CA LYS A 45 14.94 22.17 -20.94
C LYS A 45 14.74 20.72 -20.56
N LEU A 46 15.46 19.78 -21.17
CA LEU A 46 15.42 18.37 -20.79
C LEU A 46 15.99 18.14 -19.40
N ALA A 47 17.10 18.80 -19.05
CA ALA A 47 17.69 18.74 -17.73
C ALA A 47 16.69 19.22 -16.67
N ASP A 48 16.10 20.40 -16.86
CA ASP A 48 15.08 20.97 -15.98
C ASP A 48 13.86 20.03 -15.83
N LEU A 49 13.34 19.52 -16.96
CA LEU A 49 12.16 18.65 -16.97
C LEU A 49 12.46 17.26 -16.39
N SER A 50 13.70 16.79 -16.42
CA SER A 50 14.08 15.50 -15.84
C SER A 50 14.36 15.58 -14.34
N GLY A 51 14.83 16.72 -13.83
CA GLY A 51 15.17 16.92 -12.43
C GLY A 51 13.96 17.17 -11.53
N ASP A 52 13.13 18.15 -11.89
CA ASP A 52 12.11 18.69 -10.98
C ASP A 52 10.87 17.81 -10.79
N PRO A 53 10.14 17.40 -11.84
CA PRO A 53 8.90 16.64 -11.67
C PRO A 53 9.15 15.20 -11.21
N ALA A 54 10.33 14.63 -11.50
CA ALA A 54 10.70 13.30 -11.03
C ALA A 54 10.91 13.27 -9.51
N SER A 55 11.53 14.30 -8.91
CA SER A 55 11.69 14.37 -7.46
C SER A 55 10.36 14.53 -6.75
N LEU A 56 9.50 15.45 -7.22
CA LEU A 56 8.24 15.77 -6.55
C LEU A 56 7.28 14.56 -6.53
N THR A 57 7.20 13.83 -7.63
CA THR A 57 6.34 12.65 -7.74
C THR A 57 6.86 11.50 -6.87
N LEU A 58 8.17 11.28 -6.81
CA LEU A 58 8.79 10.24 -6.00
C LEU A 58 8.67 10.54 -4.50
N ASP A 59 8.82 11.79 -4.09
CA ASP A 59 8.57 12.23 -2.71
C ASP A 59 7.10 12.06 -2.31
N GLY A 60 6.17 12.39 -3.22
CA GLY A 60 4.74 12.15 -3.05
C GLY A 60 4.41 10.67 -2.84
N LEU A 61 4.98 9.78 -3.67
CA LEU A 61 4.81 8.33 -3.53
C LEU A 61 5.39 7.80 -2.22
N ARG A 62 6.56 8.28 -1.80
CA ARG A 62 7.19 7.87 -0.55
C ARG A 62 6.39 8.31 0.68
N LEU A 63 5.80 9.50 0.64
CA LEU A 63 4.89 9.98 1.69
C LEU A 63 3.61 9.14 1.73
N LEU A 64 3.06 8.80 0.56
CA LEU A 64 1.87 7.97 0.43
C LEU A 64 2.11 6.56 0.97
N GLU A 65 3.26 5.96 0.65
CA GLU A 65 3.70 4.67 1.15
C GLU A 65 3.74 4.66 2.68
N ARG A 66 4.43 5.63 3.29
CA ARG A 66 4.52 5.73 4.76
C ARG A 66 3.15 5.85 5.43
N LYS A 67 2.27 6.69 4.87
CA LYS A 67 0.90 6.87 5.39
C LYS A 67 0.09 5.59 5.28
N THR A 68 0.09 4.97 4.11
CA THR A 68 -0.70 3.76 3.86
C THR A 68 -0.17 2.56 4.64
N ALA A 69 1.16 2.42 4.77
CA ALA A 69 1.78 1.40 5.60
C ALA A 69 1.38 1.55 7.08
N THR A 70 1.31 2.79 7.58
CA THR A 70 0.84 3.07 8.94
C THR A 70 -0.63 2.66 9.11
N VAL A 71 -1.50 3.09 8.18
CA VAL A 71 -2.93 2.71 8.20
C VAL A 71 -3.11 1.20 8.11
N CYS A 72 -2.38 0.52 7.21
CA CYS A 72 -2.43 -0.93 7.05
C CYS A 72 -1.97 -1.66 8.32
N THR A 73 -0.92 -1.17 8.99
CA THR A 73 -0.44 -1.74 10.25
C THR A 73 -1.46 -1.58 11.37
N LEU A 74 -2.05 -0.39 11.51
CA LEU A 74 -3.10 -0.13 12.50
C LEU A 74 -4.34 -0.98 12.24
N LEU A 75 -4.74 -1.11 10.97
CA LEU A 75 -5.86 -1.97 10.58
C LEU A 75 -5.56 -3.43 10.90
N LYS A 76 -4.36 -3.93 10.58
CA LYS A 76 -3.94 -5.30 10.86
C LYS A 76 -3.93 -5.58 12.37
N ALA A 77 -3.39 -4.67 13.17
CA ALA A 77 -3.40 -4.78 14.63
C ALA A 77 -4.82 -4.78 15.19
N SER A 78 -5.69 -3.90 14.68
CA SER A 78 -7.11 -3.82 15.07
C SER A 78 -7.85 -5.12 14.77
N VAL A 79 -7.76 -5.61 13.53
CA VAL A 79 -8.40 -6.86 13.12
C VAL A 79 -7.87 -8.04 13.92
N TYR A 80 -6.56 -8.14 14.12
CA TYR A 80 -5.97 -9.21 14.92
C TYR A 80 -6.44 -9.19 16.37
N SER A 81 -6.49 -8.01 16.98
CA SER A 81 -7.01 -7.85 18.35
C SER A 81 -8.45 -8.32 18.48
N ILE A 82 -9.32 -7.98 17.52
CA ILE A 82 -10.73 -8.36 17.55
C ILE A 82 -10.89 -9.88 17.37
N VAL A 83 -10.20 -10.47 16.40
CA VAL A 83 -10.27 -11.92 16.14
C VAL A 83 -9.76 -12.71 17.34
N LEU A 84 -8.65 -12.27 17.95
CA LEU A 84 -8.10 -12.94 19.12
C LEU A 84 -9.03 -12.85 20.33
N GLN A 85 -9.65 -11.69 20.57
CA GLN A 85 -10.62 -11.52 21.64
C GLN A 85 -11.85 -12.43 21.46
N GLN A 86 -12.32 -12.62 20.23
CA GLN A 86 -13.44 -13.55 19.93
C GLN A 86 -13.06 -15.01 20.18
N GLN A 87 -11.83 -15.42 19.80
CA GLN A 87 -11.34 -16.78 20.07
C GLN A 87 -11.30 -17.05 21.58
N ILE A 88 -10.72 -16.12 22.36
CA ILE A 88 -10.65 -16.25 23.82
C ILE A 88 -12.06 -16.29 24.43
N PHE A 89 -12.97 -15.43 23.98
CA PHE A 89 -14.34 -15.40 24.49
C PHE A 89 -15.08 -16.72 24.22
N ASN A 90 -15.06 -17.21 22.98
CA ASN A 90 -15.71 -18.46 22.61
C ASN A 90 -15.12 -19.66 23.37
N GLU A 91 -13.79 -19.78 23.47
CA GLU A 91 -13.12 -20.83 24.23
C GLU A 91 -13.51 -20.80 25.72
N SER A 92 -13.68 -19.60 26.29
CA SER A 92 -14.07 -19.44 27.70
C SER A 92 -15.53 -19.85 27.97
N GLU A 93 -16.45 -19.63 27.02
CA GLU A 93 -17.84 -20.07 27.12
C GLU A 93 -17.96 -21.61 27.05
N GLU A 94 -17.19 -22.25 26.17
CA GLU A 94 -17.15 -23.71 26.04
C GLU A 94 -16.64 -24.38 27.33
N GLN A 95 -15.62 -23.79 27.98
CA GLN A 95 -15.10 -24.29 29.26
C GLN A 95 -16.10 -24.14 30.41
N GLN A 96 -16.90 -23.07 30.42
CA GLN A 96 -17.94 -22.89 31.43
C GLN A 96 -19.09 -23.89 31.26
N GLN A 97 -19.50 -24.21 30.02
CA GLN A 97 -20.52 -25.23 29.77
C GLN A 97 -20.08 -26.63 30.18
N GLN A 98 -18.80 -27.00 29.95
CA GLN A 98 -18.28 -28.29 30.41
C GLN A 98 -18.26 -28.40 31.94
N GLN A 99 -17.82 -27.34 32.65
CA GLN A 99 -17.83 -27.34 34.12
C GLN A 99 -19.25 -27.36 34.73
N GLN A 100 -20.26 -26.90 33.98
CA GLN A 100 -21.65 -26.93 34.42
C GLN A 100 -22.30 -28.30 34.19
N MET A 101 -21.92 -29.02 33.12
CA MET A 101 -22.32 -30.43 32.94
C MET A 101 -21.60 -31.38 33.90
N GLU A 102 -20.36 -31.09 34.32
CA GLU A 102 -19.60 -31.96 35.22
C GLU A 102 -19.98 -31.79 36.70
N GLN A 103 -20.69 -30.71 37.05
CA GLN A 103 -21.23 -30.46 38.39
C GLN A 103 -22.63 -31.06 38.64
N ASP A 104 -23.25 -31.69 37.64
CA ASP A 104 -24.57 -32.34 37.78
C ASP A 104 -24.55 -33.84 37.40
N PRO A 105 -23.83 -34.73 38.13
CA PRO A 105 -23.71 -36.14 37.73
C PRO A 105 -24.81 -37.06 38.27
N MET A 106 -25.80 -36.61 39.05
CA MET A 106 -26.72 -37.54 39.75
C MET A 106 -28.15 -36.99 39.94
N GLY A 107 -29.02 -37.27 38.96
CA GLY A 107 -30.47 -37.15 39.10
C GLY A 107 -31.26 -38.45 38.87
N TYR A 108 -30.59 -39.60 38.69
CA TYR A 108 -31.26 -40.87 38.42
C TYR A 108 -30.57 -42.04 39.12
N GLN A 109 -30.89 -42.25 40.40
CA GLN A 109 -30.83 -43.57 41.00
C GLN A 109 -31.70 -43.57 42.27
N ASP A 110 -32.97 -43.97 42.15
CA ASP A 110 -33.55 -44.79 43.20
C ASP A 110 -34.58 -45.75 42.61
N GLY A 111 -34.43 -47.02 42.98
CA GLY A 111 -35.21 -48.13 42.46
C GLY A 111 -36.55 -48.24 43.15
N TYR A 112 -37.61 -48.35 42.37
CA TYR A 112 -38.85 -48.98 42.83
C TYR A 112 -38.95 -50.33 42.13
N GLU A 113 -38.43 -51.35 42.82
CA GLU A 113 -38.81 -52.73 42.59
C GLU A 113 -40.26 -52.88 43.06
N TYR A 114 -41.21 -52.80 42.12
CA TYR A 114 -42.59 -53.20 42.39
C TYR A 114 -42.61 -54.71 42.55
N GLN A 115 -42.50 -55.16 43.79
CA GLN A 115 -42.79 -56.54 44.16
C GLN A 115 -44.29 -56.76 43.86
N GLU A 116 -44.58 -57.65 42.91
CA GLU A 116 -45.93 -58.11 42.57
C GLU A 116 -46.63 -58.66 43.82
N GLY A 117 -47.33 -57.77 44.52
CA GLY A 117 -48.37 -58.15 45.47
C GLY A 117 -49.65 -58.33 44.68
N ASP A 118 -50.01 -59.59 44.45
CA ASP A 118 -51.30 -60.08 43.97
C ASP A 118 -52.45 -59.25 44.55
N VAL A 119 -53.01 -58.35 43.73
CA VAL A 119 -54.32 -57.74 43.99
C VAL A 119 -55.29 -58.46 43.08
N SER A 120 -55.84 -59.55 43.58
CA SER A 120 -56.97 -60.24 42.98
C SER A 120 -58.12 -59.25 42.77
N PHE A 121 -58.27 -58.77 41.54
CA PHE A 121 -59.41 -57.99 41.07
C PHE A 121 -60.59 -58.94 40.86
N ASP A 122 -61.32 -59.23 41.94
CA ASP A 122 -62.69 -59.74 41.84
C ASP A 122 -63.65 -58.56 42.11
N GLY A 123 -64.34 -58.13 41.05
CA GLY A 123 -65.09 -56.87 41.09
C GLY A 123 -65.93 -56.63 39.84
N ARG A 124 -66.62 -57.68 39.39
CA ARG A 124 -67.72 -57.64 38.44
C ARG A 124 -68.79 -56.64 38.89
N TYR A 125 -69.12 -55.67 38.04
CA TYR A 125 -70.44 -55.02 38.07
C TYR A 125 -70.99 -54.97 36.65
N ASP A 126 -72.08 -55.72 36.48
CA ASP A 126 -73.02 -55.72 35.35
C ASP A 126 -73.73 -54.35 35.20
#